data_AF-A0A0A1PPK5-F1
#
_entry.id   AF-A0A0A1PPK5-F1
#
_cell.length_a   1.000
_cell.length_b   1.000
_cell.length_c   1.000
_cell.angle_alpha   90.00
_cell.angle_beta   90.00
_cell.angle_gamma   90.00
#
_symmetry.space_group_name_H-M   'P 1'
#
loop_
_entity.id
_entity.type
_entity.pdbx_description
1 polymer ?
#
loop_
_entity_poly.entity_id
_entity_poly.type
_entity_poly.pdbx_seq_one_letter_code
_entity_poly.pdbx_strand_id
1 'polypeptide(L)'
;MPVPAAIAFAARYLRALGDAGWRVALHIVPYALLSGPLIEAAIRLRGILLWKVPLIAAATVCLHLAVLLGAHVATVRRLSRRGGELPSVRQSFAAAGRVTLEVGLMLAVVFLAGLAATGALDIVTLLAEAGGERWPAFAARLVAIGTGLAAMAVLLTGGTALAVASASGRRADVPAAAAHLNRRSTETALVICVAIVAGTAATVGGVALGIGLGATPLALAAALGKGLGVLAAATAIGVGAAALAADD
;
A
#
# COMPACT_ATOMS: atom_id res chain seq x y z
N MET A 1 8.69 32.34 -15.53
CA MET A 1 8.93 30.98 -16.07
C MET A 1 7.80 30.07 -15.60
N PRO A 2 7.18 29.25 -16.47
CA PRO A 2 6.14 28.32 -16.05
C PRO A 2 6.71 27.28 -15.07
N VAL A 3 5.95 26.94 -14.03
CA VAL A 3 6.35 25.93 -13.04
C VAL A 3 6.36 24.55 -13.70
N PRO A 4 7.44 23.74 -13.56
CA PRO A 4 7.49 22.37 -14.07
C PRO A 4 6.29 21.54 -13.58
N ALA A 5 5.69 20.74 -14.47
CA ALA A 5 4.48 19.96 -14.18
C ALA A 5 4.61 19.06 -12.94
N ALA A 6 5.79 18.45 -12.75
CA ALA A 6 6.10 17.63 -11.58
C ALA A 6 6.07 18.41 -10.25
N ILE A 7 6.56 19.66 -10.25
CA ILE A 7 6.54 20.54 -9.07
C ILE A 7 5.11 20.96 -8.75
N ALA A 8 4.33 21.25 -9.78
CA ALA A 8 2.91 21.56 -9.62
C ALA A 8 2.13 20.34 -9.06
N PHE A 9 2.41 19.13 -9.54
CA PHE A 9 1.82 17.89 -9.01
C PHE A 9 2.21 17.66 -7.55
N ALA A 10 3.50 17.78 -7.21
CA ALA A 10 3.98 17.59 -5.85
C ALA A 10 3.27 18.51 -4.85
N ALA A 11 3.14 19.80 -5.20
CA ALA A 11 2.43 20.77 -4.35
C ALA A 11 0.94 20.42 -4.19
N ARG A 12 0.26 19.98 -5.25
CA ARG A 12 -1.15 19.54 -5.18
C ARG A 12 -1.30 18.28 -4.34
N TYR A 13 -0.42 17.30 -4.54
CA TYR A 13 -0.44 16.03 -3.83
C TYR A 13 -0.23 16.23 -2.32
N LEU A 14 0.78 17.02 -1.92
CA LEU A 14 1.04 17.30 -0.51
C LEU A 14 -0.12 18.07 0.16
N ARG A 15 -0.75 19.02 -0.54
CA ARG A 15 -1.97 19.68 -0.04
C ARG A 15 -3.11 18.69 0.12
N ALA A 16 -3.33 17.82 -0.85
CA ALA A 16 -4.35 16.78 -0.77
C ALA A 16 -4.09 15.80 0.41
N LEU A 17 -2.82 15.50 0.68
CA LEU A 17 -2.41 14.68 1.81
C LEU A 17 -2.78 15.35 3.15
N GLY A 18 -2.52 16.65 3.31
CA GLY A 18 -2.89 17.40 4.52
C GLY A 18 -4.41 17.51 4.71
N ASP A 19 -5.13 17.82 3.63
CA ASP A 19 -6.58 18.07 3.65
C ASP A 19 -7.43 16.80 3.83
N ALA A 20 -7.03 15.74 3.15
CA ALA A 20 -7.83 14.52 3.00
C ALA A 20 -7.20 13.31 3.68
N GLY A 21 -5.88 13.31 3.90
CA GLY A 21 -5.13 12.17 4.41
C GLY A 21 -5.66 11.68 5.76
N TRP A 22 -5.95 12.56 6.72
CA TRP A 22 -6.47 12.11 8.02
C TRP A 22 -7.85 11.46 7.93
N ARG A 23 -8.72 11.92 7.02
CA ARG A 23 -10.04 11.28 6.82
C ARG A 23 -9.90 9.96 6.09
N VAL A 24 -9.01 9.87 5.11
CA VAL A 24 -8.66 8.61 4.44
C VAL A 24 -8.13 7.62 5.48
N ALA A 25 -7.19 8.05 6.33
CA ALA A 25 -6.62 7.26 7.41
C ALA A 25 -7.70 6.69 8.35
N LEU A 26 -8.70 7.48 8.74
CA LEU A 26 -9.80 7.01 9.60
C LEU A 26 -10.61 5.87 8.98
N HIS A 27 -10.82 5.87 7.67
CA HIS A 27 -11.60 4.83 7.00
C HIS A 27 -10.79 3.55 6.81
N ILE A 28 -9.47 3.66 6.66
CA ILE A 28 -8.59 2.52 6.38
C ILE A 28 -7.91 1.97 7.64
N VAL A 29 -8.00 2.68 8.78
CA VAL A 29 -7.44 2.33 10.08
C VAL A 29 -7.70 0.87 10.48
N PRO A 30 -8.93 0.33 10.37
CA PRO A 30 -9.19 -1.03 10.84
C PRO A 30 -8.38 -2.07 10.06
N TYR A 31 -8.28 -1.89 8.75
CA TYR A 31 -7.54 -2.80 7.86
C TYR A 31 -6.03 -2.65 8.03
N ALA A 32 -5.55 -1.41 8.16
CA ALA A 32 -4.13 -1.14 8.37
C ALA A 32 -3.65 -1.68 9.73
N LEU A 33 -4.40 -1.44 10.80
CA LEU A 33 -4.04 -1.95 12.12
C LEU A 33 -4.16 -3.48 12.21
N LEU A 34 -5.13 -4.11 11.52
CA LEU A 34 -5.22 -5.57 11.44
C LEU A 34 -4.04 -6.19 10.68
N SER A 35 -3.52 -5.51 9.65
CA SER A 35 -2.37 -6.00 8.88
C SER A 35 -1.10 -6.12 9.74
N GLY A 36 -0.91 -5.25 10.74
CA GLY A 36 0.28 -5.24 11.60
C GLY A 36 0.50 -6.57 12.34
N PRO A 37 -0.47 -7.04 13.13
CA PRO A 37 -0.43 -8.35 13.79
C PRO A 37 -0.32 -9.53 12.81
N LEU A 38 -0.97 -9.46 11.64
CA LEU A 38 -0.88 -10.53 10.63
C LEU A 38 0.54 -10.66 10.07
N ILE A 39 1.19 -9.52 9.76
CA ILE A 39 2.57 -9.48 9.29
C ILE A 39 3.52 -9.94 10.40
N GLU A 40 3.32 -9.47 11.65
CA GLU A 40 4.14 -9.90 12.79
C GLU A 40 4.01 -11.41 13.05
N ALA A 41 2.79 -11.96 12.99
CA ALA A 41 2.53 -13.38 13.14
C ALA A 41 3.22 -14.18 12.03
N ALA A 42 3.13 -13.74 10.76
CA ALA A 42 3.79 -14.39 9.63
C ALA A 42 5.31 -14.45 9.78
N ILE A 43 5.93 -13.38 10.29
CA ILE A 43 7.38 -13.30 10.54
C ILE A 43 7.79 -14.20 11.71
N ARG A 44 7.00 -14.23 12.79
CA ARG A 44 7.31 -15.04 13.99
C ARG A 44 7.07 -16.53 13.81
N LEU A 45 6.23 -16.93 12.86
CA LEU A 45 5.91 -18.33 12.62
C LEU A 45 7.14 -19.07 12.08
N ARG A 46 7.86 -19.76 12.98
CA ARG A 46 8.92 -20.70 12.62
C ARG A 46 8.27 -22.00 12.13
N GLY A 47 8.15 -22.18 10.82
CA GLY A 47 7.49 -23.34 10.23
C GLY A 47 7.57 -23.35 8.70
N ILE A 48 7.13 -24.46 8.10
CA ILE A 48 7.07 -24.66 6.65
C ILE A 48 6.29 -23.51 6.01
N LEU A 49 6.80 -22.96 4.90
CA LEU A 49 6.25 -21.83 4.15
C LEU A 49 4.71 -21.88 3.97
N LEU A 50 4.17 -23.09 3.81
CA LEU A 50 2.73 -23.37 3.66
C LEU A 50 1.87 -22.79 4.78
N TRP A 51 2.37 -22.73 6.03
CA TRP A 51 1.63 -22.16 7.15
C TRP A 51 1.69 -20.63 7.22
N LYS A 52 2.67 -20.00 6.54
CA LYS A 52 2.77 -18.53 6.41
C LYS A 52 1.82 -18.00 5.33
N VAL A 53 1.49 -18.82 4.31
CA VAL A 53 0.58 -18.49 3.20
C VAL A 53 -0.73 -17.81 3.67
N PRO A 54 -1.54 -18.38 4.59
CA PRO A 54 -2.80 -17.75 5.00
C PRO A 54 -2.61 -16.39 5.69
N LEU A 55 -1.55 -16.22 6.48
CA LEU A 55 -1.27 -14.97 7.18
C LEU A 55 -0.83 -13.87 6.22
N ILE A 56 0.06 -14.20 5.28
CA ILE A 56 0.50 -13.28 4.23
C ILE A 56 -0.69 -12.93 3.33
N ALA A 57 -1.56 -13.90 3.02
CA ALA A 57 -2.75 -13.66 2.19
C ALA A 57 -3.72 -12.71 2.89
N ALA A 58 -3.99 -12.93 4.17
CA ALA A 58 -4.83 -12.05 4.98
C ALA A 58 -4.24 -10.64 5.09
N ALA A 59 -2.93 -10.49 5.31
CA ALA A 59 -2.27 -9.19 5.35
C ALA A 59 -2.36 -8.46 4.00
N THR A 60 -2.19 -9.21 2.90
CA THR A 60 -2.29 -8.71 1.53
C THR A 60 -3.71 -8.24 1.22
N VAL A 61 -4.73 -8.99 1.63
CA VAL A 61 -6.14 -8.59 1.50
C VAL A 61 -6.42 -7.32 2.31
N CYS A 62 -5.93 -7.24 3.55
CA CYS A 62 -6.10 -6.04 4.38
C CYS A 62 -5.47 -4.81 3.72
N LEU A 63 -4.25 -4.94 3.20
CA LEU A 63 -3.55 -3.87 2.49
C LEU A 63 -4.30 -3.46 1.20
N HIS A 64 -4.81 -4.44 0.46
CA HIS A 64 -5.61 -4.20 -0.74
C HIS A 64 -6.88 -3.42 -0.45
N LEU A 65 -7.65 -3.86 0.56
CA LEU A 65 -8.86 -3.17 1.01
C LEU A 65 -8.55 -1.76 1.51
N ALA A 66 -7.48 -1.58 2.27
CA ALA A 66 -7.05 -0.28 2.77
C ALA A 66 -6.79 0.70 1.61
N VAL A 67 -6.05 0.28 0.58
CA VAL A 67 -5.76 1.17 -0.55
C VAL A 67 -6.99 1.42 -1.41
N LEU A 68 -7.79 0.40 -1.73
CA LEU A 68 -9.00 0.58 -2.52
C LEU A 68 -9.97 1.55 -1.84
N LEU A 69 -10.21 1.35 -0.53
CA LEU A 69 -11.08 2.21 0.25
C LEU A 69 -10.50 3.63 0.36
N GLY A 70 -9.19 3.75 0.57
CA GLY A 70 -8.53 5.04 0.64
C GLY A 70 -8.63 5.84 -0.66
N ALA A 71 -8.39 5.18 -1.80
CA ALA A 71 -8.53 5.77 -3.13
C ALA A 71 -9.98 6.16 -3.45
N HIS A 72 -10.94 5.31 -3.06
CA HIS A 72 -12.37 5.61 -3.20
C HIS A 72 -12.76 6.87 -2.43
N VAL A 73 -12.47 6.89 -1.12
CA VAL A 73 -12.80 8.01 -0.23
C VAL A 73 -12.13 9.29 -0.70
N ALA A 74 -10.86 9.24 -1.11
CA ALA A 74 -10.15 10.40 -1.65
C ALA A 74 -10.82 10.92 -2.93
N THR A 75 -11.23 10.04 -3.84
CA THR A 75 -11.88 10.39 -5.10
C THR A 75 -13.28 11.00 -4.88
N VAL A 76 -14.13 10.35 -4.09
CA VAL A 76 -15.49 10.82 -3.77
C VAL A 76 -15.46 12.19 -3.10
N ARG A 77 -14.56 12.39 -2.12
CA ARG A 77 -14.44 13.69 -1.45
C ARG A 77 -13.97 14.78 -2.38
N ARG A 78 -13.08 14.46 -3.31
CA ARG A 78 -12.62 15.40 -4.32
C ARG A 78 -13.74 15.79 -5.28
N LEU A 79 -14.54 14.82 -5.76
CA LEU A 79 -15.70 15.07 -6.62
C LEU A 79 -16.74 15.95 -5.90
N SER A 80 -17.08 15.60 -4.66
CA SER A 80 -17.98 16.39 -3.81
C SER A 80 -17.51 17.84 -3.65
N ARG A 81 -16.21 18.08 -3.42
CA ARG A 81 -15.66 19.44 -3.31
C ARG A 81 -15.73 20.24 -4.62
N ARG A 82 -15.69 19.56 -5.77
CA ARG A 82 -15.76 20.20 -7.10
C ARG A 82 -17.20 20.35 -7.59
N GLY A 83 -18.21 19.99 -6.79
CA GLY A 83 -19.61 19.99 -7.21
C GLY A 83 -19.91 18.97 -8.31
N GLY A 84 -19.06 17.96 -8.49
CA GLY A 84 -19.27 16.89 -9.46
C GLY A 84 -20.33 15.91 -8.98
N GLU A 85 -21.01 15.27 -9.92
CA GLU A 85 -21.94 14.18 -9.61
C GLU A 85 -21.22 13.04 -8.91
N LEU A 86 -21.81 12.56 -7.81
CA LEU A 86 -21.28 11.42 -7.09
C LEU A 86 -21.71 10.13 -7.79
N PRO A 87 -20.79 9.18 -8.04
CA PRO A 87 -21.15 7.90 -8.60
C PRO A 87 -22.10 7.17 -7.66
N SER A 88 -23.09 6.49 -8.24
CA SER A 88 -24.02 5.69 -7.44
C SER A 88 -23.30 4.57 -6.71
N VAL A 89 -23.84 4.16 -5.56
CA VAL A 89 -23.30 3.06 -4.75
C VAL A 89 -23.16 1.77 -5.57
N ARG A 90 -24.15 1.49 -6.44
CA ARG A 90 -24.12 0.32 -7.33
C ARG A 90 -22.97 0.34 -8.33
N GLN A 91 -22.69 1.50 -8.95
CA GLN A 91 -21.56 1.65 -9.87
C GLN A 91 -20.22 1.47 -9.15
N SER A 92 -20.12 1.99 -7.93
CA SER A 92 -18.93 1.85 -7.09
C SER A 92 -18.64 0.39 -6.74
N PHE A 93 -19.67 -0.39 -6.35
CA PHE A 93 -19.53 -1.82 -6.07
C PHE A 93 -19.19 -2.65 -7.32
N ALA A 94 -19.84 -2.38 -8.46
CA ALA A 94 -19.57 -3.10 -9.71
C ALA A 94 -18.18 -2.80 -10.29
N ALA A 95 -17.65 -1.60 -10.06
CA ALA A 95 -16.26 -1.25 -10.38
C ALA A 95 -15.30 -1.95 -9.40
N ALA A 96 -15.58 -1.89 -8.10
CA ALA A 96 -14.76 -2.53 -7.07
C ALA A 96 -14.63 -4.05 -7.25
N GLY A 97 -15.70 -4.76 -7.62
CA GLY A 97 -15.65 -6.21 -7.86
C GLY A 97 -14.74 -6.60 -9.02
N ARG A 98 -14.77 -5.85 -10.12
CA ARG A 98 -13.89 -6.09 -11.28
C ARG A 98 -12.44 -5.70 -11.00
N VAL A 99 -12.23 -4.53 -10.41
CA VAL A 99 -10.90 -4.09 -9.98
C VAL A 99 -10.29 -5.10 -9.00
N THR A 100 -11.07 -5.61 -8.04
CA THR A 100 -10.61 -6.66 -7.11
C THR A 100 -10.20 -7.93 -7.83
N LEU A 101 -10.91 -8.33 -8.90
CA LEU A 101 -10.60 -9.56 -9.63
C LEU A 101 -9.32 -9.41 -10.47
N GLU A 102 -9.17 -8.29 -11.19
CA GLU A 102 -7.99 -8.01 -12.01
C GLU A 102 -6.74 -7.72 -11.14
N VAL A 103 -6.90 -6.92 -10.09
CA VAL A 103 -5.85 -6.65 -9.11
C VAL A 103 -5.54 -7.89 -8.26
N GLY A 104 -6.51 -8.76 -8.03
CA GLY A 104 -6.34 -10.05 -7.35
C GLY A 104 -5.36 -10.97 -8.07
N LEU A 105 -5.37 -10.98 -9.41
CA LEU A 105 -4.41 -11.75 -10.20
C LEU A 105 -2.98 -11.18 -10.07
N MET A 106 -2.82 -9.85 -10.08
CA MET A 106 -1.53 -9.21 -9.87
C MET A 106 -1.05 -9.37 -8.42
N LEU A 107 -1.95 -9.28 -7.45
CA LEU A 107 -1.67 -9.58 -6.03
C LEU A 107 -1.25 -11.02 -5.87
N ALA A 108 -1.84 -11.98 -6.59
CA ALA A 108 -1.40 -13.36 -6.58
C ALA A 108 0.04 -13.51 -7.12
N VAL A 109 0.40 -12.79 -8.19
CA VAL A 109 1.78 -12.77 -8.70
C VAL A 109 2.76 -12.14 -7.69
N VAL A 110 2.40 -10.99 -7.11
CA VAL A 110 3.22 -10.33 -6.06
C VAL A 110 3.33 -11.19 -4.82
N PHE A 111 2.26 -11.90 -4.45
CA PHE A 111 2.19 -12.83 -3.34
C PHE A 111 3.09 -14.05 -3.58
N LEU A 112 3.05 -14.63 -4.78
CA LEU A 112 3.94 -15.72 -5.18
C LEU A 112 5.41 -15.26 -5.19
N ALA A 113 5.69 -14.06 -5.70
CA ALA A 113 7.03 -13.47 -5.66
C ALA A 113 7.48 -13.22 -4.21
N GLY A 114 6.59 -12.70 -3.35
CA GLY A 114 6.83 -12.47 -1.92
C GLY A 114 7.03 -13.77 -1.13
N LEU A 115 6.32 -14.83 -1.46
CA LEU A 115 6.51 -16.17 -0.89
C LEU A 115 7.83 -16.79 -1.33
N ALA A 116 8.16 -16.71 -2.63
CA ALA A 116 9.44 -17.19 -3.16
C ALA A 116 10.61 -16.44 -2.52
N ALA A 117 10.48 -15.13 -2.39
CA ALA A 117 11.35 -14.27 -1.62
C ALA A 117 11.51 -14.76 -0.17
N THR A 118 10.41 -14.89 0.57
CA THR A 118 10.43 -15.29 1.99
C THR A 118 11.04 -16.69 2.17
N GLY A 119 10.75 -17.64 1.26
CA GLY A 119 11.35 -18.96 1.26
C GLY A 119 12.86 -18.93 0.96
N ALA A 120 13.30 -18.11 0.00
CA ALA A 120 14.72 -17.88 -0.24
C ALA A 120 15.41 -17.23 0.97
N LEU A 121 14.71 -16.32 1.66
CA LEU A 121 15.20 -15.70 2.89
C LEU A 121 15.35 -16.71 4.02
N ASP A 122 14.36 -17.56 4.26
CA ASP A 122 14.45 -18.60 5.30
C ASP A 122 15.68 -19.50 5.07
N ILE A 123 15.93 -19.91 3.82
CA ILE A 123 17.13 -20.69 3.42
C ILE A 123 18.43 -19.91 3.65
N VAL A 124 18.47 -18.64 3.24
CA VAL A 124 19.65 -17.78 3.39
C VAL A 124 19.94 -17.45 4.85
N THR A 125 18.93 -17.23 5.70
CA THR A 125 19.14 -17.07 7.16
C THR A 125 19.62 -18.35 7.82
N LEU A 126 19.09 -19.52 7.44
CA LEU A 126 19.56 -20.81 7.94
C LEU A 126 21.03 -21.06 7.58
N LEU A 127 21.45 -20.68 6.37
CA LEU A 127 22.85 -20.75 5.93
C LEU A 127 23.74 -19.68 6.59
N ALA A 128 23.20 -18.50 6.87
CA ALA A 128 23.91 -17.38 7.50
C ALA A 128 24.20 -17.61 8.98
N GLU A 129 23.24 -18.16 9.72
CA GLU A 129 23.40 -18.53 11.12
C GLU A 129 24.51 -19.58 11.29
N ALA A 130 24.77 -20.39 10.27
CA ALA A 130 25.89 -21.32 10.23
C ALA A 130 27.25 -20.65 9.91
N GLY A 131 27.28 -19.42 9.37
CA GLY A 131 28.49 -18.76 8.85
C GLY A 131 28.88 -17.42 9.50
N GLY A 132 28.02 -16.80 10.31
CA GLY A 132 28.33 -15.57 11.06
C GLY A 132 28.35 -14.26 10.24
N GLU A 133 27.89 -14.27 8.98
CA GLU A 133 27.97 -13.10 8.10
C GLU A 133 26.74 -12.17 8.13
N ARG A 134 26.96 -10.86 7.93
CA ARG A 134 25.93 -9.79 7.99
C ARG A 134 25.19 -9.53 6.66
N TRP A 135 25.74 -9.98 5.53
CA TRP A 135 25.18 -9.78 4.19
C TRP A 135 23.77 -10.41 3.95
N PRO A 136 23.45 -11.58 4.52
CA PRO A 136 22.12 -12.20 4.49
C PRO A 136 20.99 -11.30 4.98
N ALA A 137 21.23 -10.52 6.03
CA ALA A 137 20.27 -9.55 6.57
C ALA A 137 20.05 -8.35 5.63
N PHE A 138 21.06 -8.00 4.83
CA PHE A 138 20.97 -6.94 3.83
C PHE A 138 20.18 -7.40 2.59
N ALA A 139 20.40 -8.63 2.11
CA ALA A 139 19.60 -9.22 1.03
C ALA A 139 18.12 -9.36 1.43
N ALA A 140 17.83 -9.75 2.68
CA ALA A 140 16.49 -9.78 3.25
C ALA A 140 15.79 -8.42 3.22
N ARG A 141 16.51 -7.35 3.52
CA ARG A 141 16.00 -5.98 3.41
C ARG A 141 15.69 -5.60 1.96
N LEU A 142 16.58 -5.90 1.01
CA LEU A 142 16.36 -5.58 -0.40
C LEU A 142 15.14 -6.28 -0.99
N VAL A 143 14.95 -7.56 -0.64
CA VAL A 143 13.81 -8.36 -1.08
C VAL A 143 12.50 -7.83 -0.50
N ALA A 144 12.45 -7.53 0.80
CA ALA A 144 11.28 -6.92 1.44
C ALA A 144 10.92 -5.55 0.83
N ILE A 145 11.93 -4.74 0.47
CA ILE A 145 11.73 -3.48 -0.25
C ILE A 145 11.16 -3.74 -1.65
N GLY A 146 11.67 -4.74 -2.38
CA GLY A 146 11.18 -5.13 -3.70
C GLY A 146 9.73 -5.62 -3.69
N THR A 147 9.35 -6.48 -2.74
CA THR A 147 7.97 -6.94 -2.55
C THR A 147 7.05 -5.79 -2.13
N GLY A 148 7.54 -4.89 -1.26
CA GLY A 148 6.85 -3.65 -0.90
C GLY A 148 6.59 -2.77 -2.11
N LEU A 149 7.60 -2.51 -2.94
CA LEU A 149 7.48 -1.74 -4.18
C LEU A 149 6.49 -2.36 -5.17
N ALA A 150 6.54 -3.68 -5.35
CA ALA A 150 5.62 -4.40 -6.23
C ALA A 150 4.17 -4.34 -5.71
N ALA A 151 3.95 -4.51 -4.41
CA ALA A 151 2.65 -4.32 -3.79
C ALA A 151 2.16 -2.87 -3.97
N MET A 152 3.02 -1.87 -3.75
CA MET A 152 2.68 -0.46 -3.93
C MET A 152 2.29 -0.13 -5.38
N ALA A 153 2.99 -0.69 -6.37
CA ALA A 153 2.66 -0.52 -7.79
C ALA A 153 1.30 -1.13 -8.16
N VAL A 154 1.01 -2.35 -7.67
CA VAL A 154 -0.28 -3.03 -7.88
C VAL A 154 -1.43 -2.26 -7.21
N LEU A 155 -1.19 -1.75 -5.99
CA LEU A 155 -2.16 -0.98 -5.24
C LEU A 155 -2.43 0.39 -5.87
N LEU A 156 -1.39 1.06 -6.41
CA LEU A 156 -1.54 2.28 -7.20
C LEU A 156 -2.36 2.03 -8.47
N THR A 157 -2.14 0.90 -9.14
CA THR A 157 -2.89 0.49 -10.35
C THR A 157 -4.36 0.26 -10.03
N GLY A 158 -4.66 -0.44 -8.93
CA GLY A 158 -6.04 -0.61 -8.45
C GLY A 158 -6.69 0.71 -8.04
N GLY A 159 -5.95 1.59 -7.37
CA GLY A 159 -6.43 2.91 -6.95
C GLY A 159 -6.72 3.85 -8.11
N THR A 160 -5.87 3.88 -9.13
CA THR A 160 -6.11 4.69 -10.34
C THR A 160 -7.26 4.11 -11.17
N ALA A 161 -7.34 2.79 -11.32
CA ALA A 161 -8.47 2.14 -11.97
C ALA A 161 -9.79 2.50 -11.27
N LEU A 162 -9.85 2.44 -9.95
CA LEU A 162 -11.04 2.81 -9.19
C LEU A 162 -11.38 4.30 -9.33
N ALA A 163 -10.39 5.18 -9.28
CA ALA A 163 -10.60 6.62 -9.42
C ALA A 163 -11.11 6.99 -10.82
N VAL A 164 -10.57 6.37 -11.88
CA VAL A 164 -11.03 6.55 -13.26
C VAL A 164 -12.44 6.01 -13.45
N ALA A 165 -12.74 4.81 -12.93
CA ALA A 165 -14.08 4.22 -13.00
C ALA A 165 -15.12 5.07 -12.25
N SER A 166 -14.73 5.62 -11.10
CA SER A 166 -15.59 6.48 -10.27
C SER A 166 -15.84 7.85 -10.90
N ALA A 167 -14.83 8.45 -11.54
CA ALA A 167 -14.93 9.79 -12.12
C ALA A 167 -15.65 9.83 -13.47
N SER A 168 -15.68 8.71 -14.21
CA SER A 168 -16.19 8.72 -15.59
C SER A 168 -17.31 7.73 -15.86
N GLY A 169 -17.73 6.92 -14.87
CA GLY A 169 -18.67 5.82 -15.09
C GLY A 169 -18.17 4.77 -16.09
N ARG A 170 -16.91 4.89 -16.56
CA ARG A 170 -16.29 4.00 -17.54
C ARG A 170 -15.71 2.77 -16.86
N ARG A 171 -15.57 1.69 -17.63
CA ARG A 171 -14.81 0.51 -17.22
C ARG A 171 -13.34 0.91 -17.11
N ALA A 172 -12.72 0.65 -15.96
CA ALA A 172 -11.28 0.70 -15.83
C ALA A 172 -10.71 -0.69 -16.15
N ASP A 173 -9.65 -0.70 -16.95
CA ASP A 173 -8.93 -1.91 -17.37
C ASP A 173 -7.47 -1.80 -16.91
N VAL A 174 -6.93 -2.86 -16.33
CA VAL A 174 -5.58 -2.88 -15.74
C VAL A 174 -4.46 -2.48 -16.71
N PRO A 175 -4.40 -2.95 -17.96
CA PRO A 175 -3.39 -2.53 -18.92
C PRO A 175 -3.45 -1.03 -19.23
N ALA A 176 -4.66 -0.46 -19.30
CA ALA A 176 -4.83 0.98 -19.51
C ALA A 176 -4.37 1.78 -18.28
N ALA A 177 -4.65 1.30 -17.07
CA ALA A 177 -4.15 1.89 -15.83
C ALA A 177 -2.62 1.81 -15.73
N ALA A 178 -2.02 0.67 -16.11
CA ALA A 178 -0.57 0.49 -16.13
C ALA A 178 0.11 1.39 -17.16
N ALA A 179 -0.45 1.50 -18.37
CA ALA A 179 0.04 2.42 -19.39
C ALA A 179 -0.08 3.88 -18.94
N HIS A 180 -1.17 4.24 -18.25
CA HIS A 180 -1.36 5.56 -17.67
C HIS A 180 -0.30 5.86 -16.57
N LEU A 181 -0.06 4.93 -15.65
CA LEU A 181 0.99 5.06 -14.63
C LEU A 181 2.38 5.19 -15.25
N ASN A 182 2.67 4.42 -16.31
CA ASN A 182 3.96 4.49 -17.01
C ASN A 182 4.17 5.86 -17.68
N ARG A 183 3.12 6.43 -18.29
CA ARG A 183 3.18 7.80 -18.86
C ARG A 183 3.42 8.86 -17.79
N ARG A 184 3.02 8.60 -16.55
CA ARG A 184 3.21 9.47 -15.38
C ARG A 184 4.23 8.89 -14.41
N SER A 185 5.30 8.32 -14.95
CA SER A 185 6.31 7.60 -14.16
C SER A 185 6.94 8.48 -13.09
N THR A 186 7.12 9.78 -13.37
CA THR A 186 7.72 10.74 -12.42
C THR A 186 6.77 11.04 -11.26
N GLU A 187 5.49 11.32 -11.54
CA GLU A 187 4.49 11.55 -10.50
C GLU A 187 4.21 10.27 -9.69
N THR A 188 4.18 9.12 -10.37
CA THR A 188 4.01 7.80 -9.74
C THR A 188 5.18 7.49 -8.81
N ALA A 189 6.41 7.72 -9.27
CA ALA A 189 7.62 7.56 -8.45
C ALA A 189 7.59 8.46 -7.21
N LEU A 190 7.14 9.70 -7.35
CA LEU A 190 6.97 10.61 -6.21
C LEU A 190 5.99 10.04 -5.17
N VAL A 191 4.82 9.55 -5.59
CA VAL A 191 3.83 8.94 -4.67
C VAL A 191 4.44 7.73 -3.95
N ILE A 192 5.14 6.86 -4.67
CA ILE A 192 5.82 5.69 -4.10
C ILE A 192 6.88 6.13 -3.08
N CYS A 193 7.72 7.10 -3.42
CA CYS A 193 8.75 7.62 -2.51
C CYS A 193 8.14 8.20 -1.23
N VAL A 194 7.07 9.00 -1.33
CA VAL A 194 6.37 9.54 -0.15
C VAL A 194 5.77 8.41 0.68
N ALA A 195 5.13 7.41 0.06
CA ALA A 195 4.58 6.26 0.77
C ALA A 195 5.66 5.46 1.53
N ILE A 196 6.83 5.25 0.93
CA ILE A 196 7.98 4.57 1.56
C ILE A 196 8.48 5.38 2.75
N VAL A 197 8.73 6.67 2.56
CA VAL A 197 9.27 7.54 3.63
C VAL A 197 8.28 7.64 4.79
N ALA A 198 7.02 7.95 4.49
CA ALA A 198 5.97 8.07 5.51
C ALA A 198 5.71 6.74 6.23
N GLY A 199 5.62 5.64 5.49
CA GLY A 199 5.43 4.29 6.05
C GLY A 199 6.60 3.88 6.95
N THR A 200 7.83 4.16 6.53
CA THR A 200 9.03 3.85 7.34
C THR A 200 9.06 4.68 8.62
N ALA A 201 8.83 5.99 8.52
CA ALA A 201 8.80 6.88 9.68
C ALA A 201 7.70 6.47 10.67
N ALA A 202 6.48 6.17 10.17
CA ALA A 202 5.37 5.71 11.00
C ALA A 202 5.64 4.34 11.63
N THR A 203 6.36 3.45 10.95
CA THR A 203 6.78 2.16 11.51
C THR A 203 7.72 2.37 12.70
N VAL A 204 8.77 3.17 12.51
CA VAL A 204 9.74 3.49 13.57
C VAL A 204 9.05 4.16 14.75
N GLY A 205 8.22 5.18 14.48
CA GLY A 205 7.45 5.88 15.50
C GLY A 205 6.48 4.95 16.24
N GLY A 206 5.81 4.04 15.53
CA GLY A 206 4.88 3.09 16.11
C GLY A 206 5.56 2.05 17.02
N VAL A 207 6.74 1.57 16.64
CA VAL A 207 7.55 0.70 17.51
C VAL A 207 7.99 1.46 18.75
N ALA A 208 8.51 2.68 18.59
CA ALA A 208 8.95 3.52 19.71
C ALA A 208 7.79 3.84 20.68
N LEU A 209 6.60 4.16 20.15
CA LEU A 209 5.39 4.36 20.93
C LEU A 209 4.99 3.08 21.69
N GLY A 210 5.00 1.93 21.01
CA GLY A 210 4.72 0.64 21.65
C GLY A 210 5.66 0.35 22.83
N ILE A 211 6.96 0.58 22.65
CA ILE A 211 7.96 0.41 23.72
C ILE A 211 7.73 1.42 24.86
N GLY A 212 7.52 2.70 24.52
CA GLY A 212 7.28 3.76 25.51
C GLY A 212 6.00 3.57 26.33
N LEU A 213 4.98 2.93 25.75
CA LEU A 213 3.74 2.56 26.43
C LEU A 213 3.84 1.26 27.23
N GLY A 214 5.02 0.65 27.30
CA GLY A 214 5.24 -0.59 28.04
C GLY A 214 4.56 -1.80 27.39
N ALA A 215 4.39 -1.82 26.07
CA ALA A 215 3.78 -2.93 25.36
C ALA A 215 4.65 -4.20 25.49
N THR A 216 4.34 -5.00 26.50
CA THR A 216 4.83 -6.37 26.65
C THR A 216 3.75 -7.32 26.17
N PRO A 217 4.04 -8.22 25.21
CA PRO A 217 5.35 -8.52 24.63
C PRO A 217 5.80 -7.52 23.54
N LEU A 218 7.12 -7.45 23.25
CA LEU A 218 7.72 -6.68 22.14
C LEU A 218 7.06 -6.97 20.76
N ALA A 219 6.42 -8.13 20.63
CA ALA A 219 5.60 -8.48 19.47
C ALA A 219 4.47 -7.47 19.24
N LEU A 220 3.86 -6.97 20.30
CA LEU A 220 2.77 -6.00 20.24
C LEU A 220 3.28 -4.64 19.73
N ALA A 221 4.44 -4.18 20.21
CA ALA A 221 5.09 -2.97 19.72
C ALA A 221 5.49 -3.10 18.23
N ALA A 222 6.01 -4.27 17.84
CA ALA A 222 6.37 -4.56 16.45
C ALA A 222 5.15 -4.64 15.53
N ALA A 223 4.04 -5.22 16.00
CA ALA A 223 2.76 -5.27 15.30
C ALA A 223 2.15 -3.87 15.13
N LEU A 224 2.17 -3.05 16.19
CA LEU A 224 1.72 -1.66 16.15
C LEU A 224 2.54 -0.84 15.14
N GLY A 225 3.86 -0.97 15.17
CA GLY A 225 4.75 -0.35 14.19
C GLY A 225 4.36 -0.70 12.76
N LYS A 226 4.19 -1.99 12.46
CA LYS A 226 3.78 -2.45 11.13
C LYS A 226 2.41 -1.91 10.72
N GLY A 227 1.44 -1.91 11.63
CA GLY A 227 0.09 -1.39 11.37
C GLY A 227 0.11 0.10 11.06
N LEU A 228 0.88 0.89 11.81
CA LEU A 228 1.05 2.33 11.57
C LEU A 228 1.83 2.61 10.28
N GLY A 229 2.84 1.79 9.97
CA GLY A 229 3.54 1.84 8.69
C GLY A 229 2.61 1.62 7.49
N VAL A 230 1.79 0.57 7.56
CA VAL A 230 0.78 0.27 6.53
C VAL A 230 -0.24 1.38 6.43
N LEU A 231 -0.70 1.93 7.56
CA LEU A 231 -1.66 3.04 7.58
C LEU A 231 -1.12 4.27 6.83
N ALA A 232 0.10 4.68 7.15
CA ALA A 232 0.73 5.85 6.52
C ALA A 232 0.97 5.61 5.03
N ALA A 233 1.48 4.44 4.65
CA ALA A 233 1.73 4.09 3.25
C ALA A 233 0.42 4.02 2.44
N ALA A 234 -0.59 3.30 2.93
CA ALA A 234 -1.88 3.15 2.24
C ALA A 234 -2.62 4.50 2.11
N THR A 235 -2.50 5.39 3.10
CA THR A 235 -3.04 6.75 3.02
C THR A 235 -2.35 7.53 1.91
N ALA A 236 -1.02 7.52 1.87
CA ALA A 236 -0.23 8.21 0.85
C ALA A 236 -0.56 7.71 -0.57
N ILE A 237 -0.68 6.39 -0.74
CA ILE A 237 -1.08 5.76 -2.00
C ILE A 237 -2.51 6.14 -2.40
N GLY A 238 -3.47 6.01 -1.49
CA GLY A 238 -4.88 6.28 -1.79
C GLY A 238 -5.11 7.72 -2.25
N VAL A 239 -4.48 8.67 -1.56
CA VAL A 239 -4.51 10.09 -1.95
C VAL A 239 -3.77 10.31 -3.28
N GLY A 240 -2.61 9.66 -3.47
CA GLY A 240 -1.79 9.78 -4.67
C GLY A 240 -2.51 9.26 -5.92
N ALA A 241 -3.20 8.12 -5.80
CA ALA A 241 -4.00 7.55 -6.87
C ALA A 241 -5.16 8.49 -7.29
N ALA A 242 -5.84 9.09 -6.32
CA ALA A 242 -6.92 10.06 -6.59
C ALA A 242 -6.39 11.37 -7.22
N ALA A 243 -5.15 11.75 -6.92
CA ALA A 243 -4.45 12.90 -7.52
C ALA A 243 -3.96 12.58 -8.95
N LEU A 244 -3.44 11.38 -9.21
CA LEU A 244 -3.05 10.94 -10.55
C LEU A 244 -4.25 10.90 -11.49
N ALA A 245 -5.37 10.32 -11.05
CA ALA A 245 -6.62 10.34 -11.81
C ALA A 245 -7.25 11.74 -11.97
N ALA A 246 -6.67 12.79 -11.34
CA ALA A 246 -7.21 14.13 -11.37
C ALA A 246 -6.82 14.99 -12.55
N ASP A 247 -5.61 14.74 -13.04
CA ASP A 247 -5.01 15.56 -14.09
C ASP A 247 -5.25 14.93 -15.47
N ASP A 248 -6.19 13.98 -15.58
CA ASP A 248 -6.80 13.51 -16.84
C ASP A 248 -8.07 14.32 -17.13
#